data_AF-A0A6N6Q098-F1
#
_entry.id   AF-A0A6N6Q098-F1
#
_cell.length_a   1.000
_cell.length_b   1.000
_cell.length_c   1.000
_cell.angle_alpha   90.00
_cell.angle_beta   90.00
_cell.angle_gamma   90.00
#
_symmetry.space_group_name_H-M   'P 1'
#
loop_
_entity.id
_entity.type
_entity.pdbx_description
1 polymer ?
#
loop_
_entity_poly.entity_id
_entity_poly.type
_entity_poly.pdbx_seq_one_letter_code
_entity_poly.pdbx_strand_id
1 'polypeptide(L)'
;MRFWLAIILITGGVTAFLGCGSSDRPASTELRSMPPPASSLLISWDSVGTSGLSSDTNLPTLHAIAALPESTVFAKTATHQLAQQLVAKFLPSDRILTPIVPSQIQPLLADIMTAPTRFVAATLSNQVSWTLAVQLTDDRAGVWMSNLWLASNSELKLARSGSWTTLQTVTTNNLTGHLLAQLSATNSPLTDSLFQAELVPKNWPLAWRPYPLALLDRVTISMVARGDELRPRIVAKTINTLHTPLVSWQIPTNSIREPLIGFTVLQGLQPLLANSKFFSSLGLTNLPSQMILWHQALSPFSVTATFPMGEVERSMDNFVSKLLPALKEQLPPTTPGRFEYNTNTHRLNWSGLPIVIPFMAPAGETNSLEVGLFPLELPTGKPAPAELFAQVTSSTNLLYYDWEITQERLGQWRPISQLYAMLSNQGLHEGNAVSELWLNAIQPKLGNSGSKLTQTGTNEITFTRSAPLGLTALELVTLARWVEPFPPLPAIKTKRTPELPLPLLPPSVQPK
;
A
#
# COMPACT_ATOMS: atom_id res chain seq x y z
N MET A 1 -6.92 10.64 1.67
CA MET A 1 -5.93 9.96 2.55
C MET A 1 -6.59 9.18 3.70
N ARG A 2 -7.52 9.77 4.46
CA ARG A 2 -8.24 9.06 5.56
C ARG A 2 -9.19 7.95 5.10
N PHE A 3 -9.78 8.07 3.90
CA PHE A 3 -10.63 7.03 3.30
C PHE A 3 -9.84 5.82 2.78
N TRP A 4 -8.60 6.05 2.31
CA TRP A 4 -7.67 4.97 1.95
C TRP A 4 -7.26 4.15 3.17
N LEU A 5 -7.09 4.76 4.35
CA LEU A 5 -6.86 4.02 5.59
C LEU A 5 -8.06 3.12 5.95
N ALA A 6 -9.29 3.56 5.68
CA ALA A 6 -10.49 2.74 5.91
C ALA A 6 -10.63 1.59 4.89
N ILE A 7 -10.25 1.79 3.62
CA ILE A 7 -10.24 0.72 2.61
C ILE A 7 -9.06 -0.24 2.81
N ILE A 8 -7.86 0.25 3.13
CA ILE A 8 -6.70 -0.59 3.51
C ILE A 8 -7.03 -1.45 4.74
N LEU A 9 -7.82 -0.93 5.69
CA LEU A 9 -8.34 -1.72 6.81
C LEU A 9 -9.37 -2.78 6.39
N ILE A 10 -10.07 -2.60 5.26
CA ILE A 10 -11.11 -3.52 4.79
C ILE A 10 -10.57 -4.53 3.76
N THR A 11 -9.46 -4.27 3.05
CA THR A 11 -9.17 -5.05 1.82
C THR A 11 -7.71 -5.34 1.46
N GLY A 12 -6.72 -5.08 2.32
CA GLY A 12 -5.36 -5.56 2.06
C GLY A 12 -4.36 -5.08 3.10
N GLY A 13 -3.74 -6.02 3.82
CA GLY A 13 -2.61 -5.74 4.71
C GLY A 13 -1.52 -4.98 3.96
N VAL A 14 -0.80 -4.02 4.55
CA VAL A 14 -0.34 -3.91 5.94
C VAL A 14 -0.47 -2.46 6.43
N THR A 15 -1.47 -2.17 7.26
CA THR A 15 -1.39 -1.14 8.32
C THR A 15 -2.03 -1.67 9.58
N ALA A 16 -1.40 -2.68 10.19
CA ALA A 16 -1.88 -3.29 11.42
C ALA A 16 -0.71 -3.54 12.38
N PHE A 17 -0.18 -2.47 12.99
CA PHE A 17 0.62 -2.55 14.22
C PHE A 17 0.35 -1.30 15.06
N LEU A 18 -0.67 -1.31 15.93
CA LEU A 18 -0.87 -0.34 17.01
C LEU A 18 -0.79 -1.10 18.34
N GLY A 19 0.17 -0.74 19.17
CA GLY A 19 0.30 -1.16 20.55
C GLY A 19 1.38 -0.36 21.27
N CYS A 20 0.94 0.49 22.22
CA CYS A 20 1.72 1.29 23.19
C CYS A 20 2.50 2.51 22.64
N GLY A 21 2.49 3.68 23.30
CA GLY A 21 1.99 4.06 24.62
C GLY A 21 2.11 5.56 24.83
N SER A 22 1.43 6.03 25.87
CA SER A 22 1.31 7.41 26.37
C SER A 22 2.65 8.12 26.60
N SER A 23 2.64 9.45 26.37
CA SER A 23 3.78 10.31 26.63
C SER A 23 3.99 10.48 28.14
N ASP A 24 5.16 10.11 28.65
CA ASP A 24 5.73 10.70 29.84
C ASP A 24 7.20 11.05 29.58
N ARG A 25 7.53 12.33 29.81
CA ARG A 25 8.90 12.86 29.76
C ARG A 25 9.65 12.43 31.02
N PRO A 26 10.92 12.02 30.93
CA PRO A 26 11.85 12.21 32.03
C PRO A 26 12.77 13.41 31.77
N ALA A 27 13.15 14.02 32.88
CA ALA A 27 13.95 15.23 33.01
C ALA A 27 15.41 15.05 32.58
N SER A 28 16.01 16.18 32.22
CA SER A 28 17.42 16.40 31.92
C SER A 28 18.32 16.20 33.14
N THR A 29 19.41 15.44 33.02
CA THR A 29 20.61 15.63 33.85
C THR A 29 21.89 15.17 33.13
N GLU A 30 22.76 16.17 32.93
CA GLU A 30 24.23 16.23 32.87
C GLU A 30 25.10 15.38 31.92
N LEU A 31 25.95 16.14 31.22
CA LEU A 31 27.08 15.74 30.39
C LEU A 31 28.14 14.97 31.19
N ARG A 32 28.56 13.83 30.64
CA ARG A 32 29.93 13.32 30.77
C ARG A 32 30.48 12.95 29.40
N SER A 33 31.76 13.27 29.22
CA SER A 33 32.60 13.18 28.02
C SER A 33 32.33 11.98 27.11
N MET A 34 31.98 12.26 25.84
CA MET A 34 31.70 11.24 24.83
C MET A 34 33.00 10.68 24.21
N PRO A 35 33.10 9.35 24.01
CA PRO A 35 34.00 8.76 23.02
C PRO A 35 33.56 9.16 21.59
N PRO A 36 34.41 9.00 20.55
CA PRO A 36 34.06 9.39 19.18
C PRO A 36 32.71 8.76 18.76
N PRO A 37 31.82 9.52 18.09
CA PRO A 37 30.45 9.10 17.86
C PRO A 37 30.40 7.85 16.96
N ALA A 38 29.82 6.77 17.48
CA ALA A 38 29.50 5.58 16.70
C ALA A 38 28.53 5.96 15.57
N SER A 39 28.84 5.55 14.33
CA SER A 39 27.94 5.73 13.19
C SER A 39 26.63 4.97 13.42
N SER A 40 25.49 5.62 13.26
CA SER A 40 24.19 4.95 13.32
C SER A 40 23.60 4.81 11.92
N LEU A 41 23.47 3.56 11.45
CA LEU A 41 22.82 3.25 10.17
C LEU A 41 21.39 3.79 10.18
N LEU A 42 20.98 4.45 9.10
CA LEU A 42 19.59 4.84 8.87
C LEU A 42 18.94 3.89 7.89
N ILE A 43 19.54 3.72 6.73
CA ILE A 43 19.04 2.85 5.66
C ILE A 43 20.21 2.36 4.81
N SER A 44 20.12 1.13 4.34
CA SER A 44 20.94 0.61 3.26
C SER A 44 20.10 -0.21 2.30
N TRP A 45 20.53 -0.29 1.04
CA TRP A 45 20.01 -1.27 0.11
C TRP A 45 21.05 -1.68 -0.92
N ASP A 46 20.81 -2.85 -1.49
CA ASP A 46 21.49 -3.44 -2.62
C ASP A 46 20.46 -3.97 -3.60
N SER A 47 20.65 -3.72 -4.89
CA SER A 47 19.76 -4.14 -5.96
C SER A 47 20.55 -4.61 -7.16
N VAL A 48 20.09 -5.67 -7.83
CA VAL A 48 20.63 -6.10 -9.13
C VAL A 48 20.10 -5.26 -10.30
N GLY A 49 19.13 -4.38 -10.05
CA GLY A 49 18.46 -3.57 -11.07
C GLY A 49 17.58 -4.39 -12.02
N THR A 50 16.85 -3.73 -12.92
CA THR A 50 16.02 -4.43 -13.91
C THR A 50 16.86 -5.22 -14.93
N SER A 51 18.11 -4.82 -15.16
CA SER A 51 19.05 -5.60 -16.00
C SER A 51 19.45 -6.93 -15.37
N GLY A 52 19.63 -6.97 -14.04
CA GLY A 52 19.84 -8.23 -13.33
C GLY A 52 18.58 -9.10 -13.35
N LEU A 53 17.41 -8.51 -13.14
CA LEU A 53 16.12 -9.23 -13.20
C LEU A 53 15.84 -9.84 -14.58
N SER A 54 16.17 -9.13 -15.67
CA SER A 54 15.98 -9.64 -17.03
C SER A 54 16.95 -10.79 -17.37
N SER A 55 18.07 -10.90 -16.66
CA SER A 55 19.02 -12.00 -16.81
C SER A 55 18.65 -13.27 -16.02
N ASP A 56 17.73 -13.17 -15.05
CA ASP A 56 17.31 -14.32 -14.24
C ASP A 56 16.33 -15.23 -14.99
N THR A 57 16.77 -16.42 -15.37
CA THR A 57 15.99 -17.38 -16.14
C THR A 57 14.81 -17.98 -15.38
N ASN A 58 14.68 -17.75 -14.07
CA ASN A 58 13.63 -18.31 -13.23
C ASN A 58 12.34 -17.46 -13.20
N LEU A 59 12.25 -16.40 -14.02
CA LEU A 59 11.13 -15.46 -14.02
C LEU A 59 10.48 -15.25 -15.42
N PRO A 60 10.09 -16.33 -16.14
CA PRO A 60 9.50 -16.19 -17.47
C PRO A 60 8.25 -15.32 -17.53
N THR A 61 7.40 -15.30 -16.49
CA THR A 61 6.23 -14.42 -16.42
C THR A 61 6.62 -12.95 -16.33
N LEU A 62 7.60 -12.62 -15.48
CA LEU A 62 8.14 -11.25 -15.39
C LEU A 62 8.72 -10.82 -16.73
N HIS A 63 9.48 -11.69 -17.40
CA HIS A 63 10.07 -11.40 -18.71
C HIS A 63 8.99 -11.16 -19.77
N ALA A 64 7.96 -12.00 -19.80
CA ALA A 64 6.82 -11.86 -20.72
C ALA A 64 6.05 -10.55 -20.47
N ILE A 65 5.96 -10.09 -19.23
CA ILE A 65 5.34 -8.80 -18.87
C ILE A 65 6.27 -7.64 -19.25
N ALA A 66 7.56 -7.73 -18.96
CA ALA A 66 8.54 -6.69 -19.27
C ALA A 66 8.69 -6.45 -20.78
N ALA A 67 8.52 -7.49 -21.60
CA ALA A 67 8.57 -7.42 -23.05
C ALA A 67 7.34 -6.73 -23.69
N LEU A 68 6.27 -6.46 -22.93
CA LEU A 68 5.09 -5.80 -23.46
C LEU A 68 5.38 -4.34 -23.83
N PRO A 69 4.87 -3.84 -24.98
CA PRO A 69 4.93 -2.42 -25.32
C PRO A 69 4.34 -1.52 -24.22
N GLU A 70 3.23 -1.94 -23.62
CA GLU A 70 2.53 -1.23 -22.55
C GLU A 70 3.42 -1.10 -21.30
N SER A 71 4.20 -2.13 -20.97
CA SER A 71 5.15 -2.08 -19.85
C SER A 71 6.27 -1.07 -20.09
N THR A 72 6.75 -0.95 -21.33
CA THR A 72 7.76 0.05 -21.69
C THR A 72 7.21 1.47 -21.54
N VAL A 73 5.99 1.72 -22.05
CA VAL A 73 5.32 3.03 -21.91
C VAL A 73 5.04 3.33 -20.44
N PHE A 74 4.51 2.37 -19.69
CA PHE A 74 4.22 2.51 -18.26
C PHE A 74 5.49 2.85 -17.45
N ALA A 75 6.59 2.12 -17.66
CA ALA A 75 7.85 2.38 -16.97
C ALA A 75 8.40 3.79 -17.26
N LYS A 76 8.28 4.26 -18.50
CA LYS A 76 8.66 5.63 -18.89
C LYS A 76 7.81 6.67 -18.15
N THR A 77 6.50 6.49 -18.12
CA THR A 77 5.56 7.38 -17.40
C THR A 77 5.82 7.37 -15.90
N ALA A 78 6.05 6.20 -15.30
CA ALA A 78 6.39 6.06 -13.88
C ALA A 78 7.69 6.79 -13.52
N THR A 79 8.72 6.66 -14.36
CA THR A 79 10.01 7.35 -14.16
C THR A 79 9.84 8.87 -14.26
N HIS A 80 9.03 9.33 -15.21
CA HIS A 80 8.72 10.75 -15.36
C HIS A 80 7.98 11.30 -14.12
N GLN A 81 6.96 10.58 -13.66
CA GLN A 81 6.19 10.93 -12.47
C GLN A 81 7.08 10.99 -11.20
N LEU A 82 7.99 10.02 -11.05
CA LEU A 82 8.97 10.04 -9.96
C LEU A 82 9.89 11.25 -10.05
N ALA A 83 10.39 11.58 -11.24
CA ALA A 83 11.24 12.74 -11.46
C ALA A 83 10.53 14.05 -11.06
N GLN A 84 9.27 14.22 -11.46
CA GLN A 84 8.46 15.39 -11.08
C GLN A 84 8.30 15.50 -9.57
N GLN A 85 7.98 14.41 -8.87
CA GLN A 85 7.81 14.41 -7.42
C GLN A 85 9.11 14.72 -6.67
N LEU A 86 10.24 14.19 -7.15
CA LEU A 86 11.56 14.48 -6.56
C LEU A 86 11.94 15.95 -6.74
N VAL A 87 11.74 16.51 -7.93
CA VAL A 87 11.96 17.94 -8.21
C VAL A 87 11.11 18.81 -7.28
N ALA A 88 9.81 18.53 -7.19
CA ALA A 88 8.89 19.30 -6.37
C ALA A 88 9.21 19.24 -4.86
N LYS A 89 9.83 18.16 -4.40
CA LYS A 89 10.14 17.94 -2.98
C LYS A 89 11.51 18.48 -2.56
N PHE A 90 12.50 18.42 -3.45
CA PHE A 90 13.90 18.69 -3.09
C PHE A 90 14.50 19.96 -3.70
N LEU A 91 13.84 20.58 -4.70
CA LEU A 91 14.32 21.83 -5.29
C LEU A 91 13.47 23.02 -4.82
N PRO A 92 14.09 24.18 -4.52
CA PRO A 92 13.37 25.38 -4.13
C PRO A 92 12.46 25.87 -5.27
N SER A 93 11.33 26.48 -4.89
CA SER A 93 10.19 26.81 -5.76
C SER A 93 10.52 27.67 -6.98
N ASP A 94 11.59 28.46 -6.89
CA ASP A 94 12.13 29.32 -7.95
C ASP A 94 12.80 28.53 -9.09
N ARG A 95 13.24 27.29 -8.84
CA ARG A 95 13.81 26.38 -9.86
C ARG A 95 12.84 25.31 -10.38
N ILE A 96 11.67 25.14 -9.74
CA ILE A 96 10.67 24.11 -10.09
C ILE A 96 10.05 24.34 -11.49
N LEU A 97 10.10 25.57 -12.02
CA LEU A 97 9.36 25.97 -13.23
C LEU A 97 10.14 25.86 -14.55
N THR A 98 11.39 25.38 -14.55
CA THR A 98 12.11 25.12 -15.82
C THR A 98 11.94 23.65 -16.25
N PRO A 99 11.30 23.37 -17.42
CA PRO A 99 11.12 22.00 -17.96
C PRO A 99 12.43 21.21 -18.16
N ILE A 100 13.55 21.90 -18.11
CA ILE A 100 14.90 21.40 -18.27
C ILE A 100 15.30 20.49 -17.09
N VAL A 101 14.81 20.75 -15.87
CA VAL A 101 15.28 20.03 -14.69
C VAL A 101 14.72 18.59 -14.58
N PRO A 102 13.42 18.33 -14.78
CA PRO A 102 12.91 16.95 -14.80
C PRO A 102 13.52 16.09 -15.92
N SER A 103 13.76 16.67 -17.10
CA SER A 103 14.35 15.96 -18.24
C SER A 103 15.83 15.59 -18.05
N GLN A 104 16.57 16.31 -17.21
CA GLN A 104 17.94 15.98 -16.83
C GLN A 104 18.04 14.94 -15.71
N ILE A 105 17.05 14.88 -14.81
CA ILE A 105 16.99 13.91 -13.71
C ILE A 105 16.48 12.54 -14.19
N GLN A 106 15.52 12.54 -15.13
CA GLN A 106 14.93 11.32 -15.68
C GLN A 106 15.96 10.26 -16.14
N PRO A 107 17.01 10.57 -16.93
CA PRO A 107 18.00 9.56 -17.32
C PRO A 107 18.78 8.97 -16.13
N LEU A 108 18.99 9.74 -15.06
CA LEU A 108 19.68 9.27 -13.85
C LEU A 108 18.80 8.29 -13.06
N LEU A 109 17.51 8.59 -12.93
CA LEU A 109 16.54 7.68 -12.32
C LEU A 109 16.40 6.39 -13.12
N ALA A 110 16.37 6.48 -14.45
CA ALA A 110 16.36 5.30 -15.30
C ALA A 110 17.59 4.40 -15.07
N ASP A 111 18.78 5.00 -14.90
CA ASP A 111 19.99 4.26 -14.56
C ASP A 111 19.92 3.61 -13.19
N ILE A 112 19.42 4.31 -12.16
CA ILE A 112 19.24 3.77 -10.79
C ILE A 112 18.30 2.55 -10.80
N MET A 113 17.24 2.59 -11.62
CA MET A 113 16.29 1.48 -11.72
C MET A 113 16.87 0.30 -12.52
N THR A 114 17.70 0.59 -13.53
CA THR A 114 18.15 -0.42 -14.50
C THR A 114 19.41 -1.14 -14.06
N ALA A 115 20.40 -0.39 -13.58
CA ALA A 115 21.70 -0.93 -13.21
C ALA A 115 21.70 -1.48 -11.77
N PRO A 116 22.68 -2.34 -11.43
CA PRO A 116 22.97 -2.66 -10.05
C PRO A 116 23.25 -1.39 -9.23
N THR A 117 22.63 -1.32 -8.05
CA THR A 117 22.78 -0.18 -7.13
C THR A 117 23.07 -0.62 -5.71
N ARG A 118 23.87 0.19 -5.02
CA ARG A 118 24.11 0.11 -3.57
C ARG A 118 23.90 1.47 -2.96
N PHE A 119 23.20 1.54 -1.84
CA PHE A 119 23.00 2.79 -1.11
C PHE A 119 23.21 2.58 0.39
N VAL A 120 23.78 3.58 1.03
CA VAL A 120 23.87 3.66 2.49
C VAL A 120 23.66 5.10 2.92
N ALA A 121 22.82 5.30 3.93
CA ALA A 121 22.73 6.54 4.69
C ALA A 121 22.90 6.25 6.18
N ALA A 122 23.71 7.07 6.85
CA ALA A 122 24.01 6.94 8.26
C ALA A 122 24.18 8.31 8.92
N THR A 123 23.98 8.37 10.23
CA THR A 123 24.35 9.56 11.02
C THR A 123 25.77 9.41 11.52
N LEU A 124 26.61 10.39 11.25
CA LEU A 124 27.99 10.53 11.72
C LEU A 124 28.13 11.88 12.40
N SER A 125 28.53 11.92 13.66
CA SER A 125 28.71 13.19 14.40
C SER A 125 27.51 14.14 14.31
N ASN A 126 26.28 13.61 14.44
CA ASN A 126 25.01 14.33 14.31
C ASN A 126 24.72 14.93 12.92
N GLN A 127 25.45 14.53 11.88
CA GLN A 127 25.14 14.86 10.49
C GLN A 127 24.75 13.60 9.72
N VAL A 128 23.71 13.71 8.90
CA VAL A 128 23.34 12.63 7.97
C VAL A 128 24.29 12.69 6.78
N SER A 129 24.96 11.58 6.52
CA SER A 129 25.80 11.39 5.34
C SER A 129 25.28 10.19 4.58
N TRP A 130 25.31 10.26 3.24
CA TRP A 130 24.85 9.18 2.38
C TRP A 130 25.75 8.99 1.16
N THR A 131 25.69 7.78 0.62
CA THR A 131 26.41 7.39 -0.61
C THR A 131 25.51 6.47 -1.44
N LEU A 132 25.34 6.81 -2.70
CA LEU A 132 24.71 6.01 -3.75
C LEU A 132 25.78 5.56 -4.73
N ALA A 133 25.92 4.26 -4.94
CA ALA A 133 26.75 3.67 -5.98
C ALA A 133 25.86 3.03 -7.05
N VAL A 134 26.14 3.31 -8.31
CA VAL A 134 25.45 2.75 -9.47
C VAL A 134 26.48 2.18 -10.44
N GLN A 135 26.28 0.96 -10.93
CA GLN A 135 27.19 0.34 -11.88
C GLN A 135 26.91 0.86 -13.30
N LEU A 136 27.80 1.70 -13.84
CA LEU A 136 27.58 2.42 -15.10
C LEU A 136 28.73 2.21 -16.09
N THR A 137 28.38 2.13 -17.38
CA THR A 137 29.36 2.28 -18.47
C THR A 137 30.00 3.68 -18.43
N ASP A 138 31.14 3.84 -19.09
CA ASP A 138 31.84 5.13 -19.14
C ASP A 138 30.95 6.23 -19.74
N ASP A 139 30.23 5.93 -20.83
CA ASP A 139 29.31 6.87 -21.48
C ASP A 139 28.19 7.35 -20.54
N ARG A 140 27.56 6.43 -19.82
CA ARG A 140 26.47 6.78 -18.88
C ARG A 140 26.98 7.59 -17.69
N ALA A 141 28.17 7.29 -17.19
CA ALA A 141 28.77 8.11 -16.13
C ALA A 141 29.13 9.52 -16.61
N GLY A 142 29.49 9.68 -17.89
CA GLY A 142 29.64 10.99 -18.51
C GLY A 142 28.34 11.82 -18.46
N VAL A 143 27.19 11.18 -18.70
CA VAL A 143 25.86 11.82 -18.55
C VAL A 143 25.57 12.23 -17.10
N TRP A 144 25.96 11.41 -16.13
CA TRP A 144 25.82 11.77 -14.71
C TRP A 144 26.64 13.02 -14.38
N MET A 145 27.90 13.08 -14.84
CA MET A 145 28.76 14.25 -14.68
C MET A 145 28.16 15.50 -15.35
N SER A 146 27.59 15.36 -16.55
CA SER A 146 27.03 16.46 -17.33
C SER A 146 25.63 16.91 -16.89
N ASN A 147 24.88 16.10 -16.14
CA ASN A 147 23.54 16.46 -15.68
C ASN A 147 23.53 16.88 -14.21
N LEU A 148 24.36 16.26 -13.37
CA LEU A 148 24.39 16.54 -11.93
C LEU A 148 25.17 17.80 -11.56
N TRP A 149 25.97 18.41 -12.44
CA TRP A 149 26.59 19.71 -12.14
C TRP A 149 25.56 20.81 -11.84
N LEU A 150 24.33 20.69 -12.38
CA LEU A 150 23.22 21.62 -12.09
C LEU A 150 22.62 21.42 -10.69
N ALA A 151 22.76 20.22 -10.12
CA ALA A 151 22.35 19.87 -8.77
C ALA A 151 23.53 19.92 -7.77
N SER A 152 24.78 20.01 -8.25
CA SER A 152 25.96 20.08 -7.41
C SER A 152 26.11 21.49 -6.84
N ASN A 153 25.51 21.71 -5.68
CA ASN A 153 26.09 22.65 -4.72
C ASN A 153 27.38 22.03 -4.16
N SER A 154 28.19 22.79 -3.43
CA SER A 154 29.47 22.36 -2.79
C SER A 154 29.34 21.17 -1.81
N GLU A 155 28.16 20.58 -1.69
CA GLU A 155 27.78 19.52 -0.75
C GLU A 155 27.68 18.13 -1.39
N LEU A 156 27.81 17.98 -2.72
CA LEU A 156 27.78 16.68 -3.40
C LEU A 156 29.07 16.41 -4.17
N LYS A 157 29.60 15.19 -4.04
CA LYS A 157 30.78 14.73 -4.77
C LYS A 157 30.41 13.51 -5.62
N LEU A 158 30.81 13.56 -6.89
CA LEU A 158 30.81 12.41 -7.77
C LEU A 158 32.22 11.81 -7.82
N ALA A 159 32.31 10.48 -7.79
CA ALA A 159 33.57 9.77 -7.98
C ALA A 159 33.33 8.49 -8.79
N ARG A 160 34.39 7.96 -9.41
CA ARG A 160 34.35 6.70 -10.16
C ARG A 160 35.41 5.76 -9.60
N SER A 161 35.05 4.50 -9.42
CA SER A 161 35.93 3.42 -9.00
C SER A 161 35.56 2.14 -9.76
N GLY A 162 36.40 1.74 -10.71
CA GLY A 162 36.06 0.66 -11.65
C GLY A 162 34.76 0.95 -12.43
N SER A 163 33.85 -0.02 -12.46
CA SER A 163 32.52 0.14 -13.09
C SER A 163 31.51 0.91 -12.23
N TRP A 164 31.86 1.30 -11.01
CA TRP A 164 30.94 1.97 -10.08
C TRP A 164 31.12 3.49 -10.14
N THR A 165 29.99 4.18 -10.32
CA THR A 165 29.89 5.63 -10.18
C THR A 165 29.20 5.93 -8.86
N THR A 166 29.84 6.71 -8.00
CA THR A 166 29.35 7.04 -6.66
C THR A 166 28.95 8.50 -6.56
N LEU A 167 27.76 8.77 -6.02
CA LEU A 167 27.28 10.08 -5.62
C LEU A 167 27.16 10.13 -4.10
N GLN A 168 27.72 11.14 -3.46
CA GLN A 168 27.75 11.23 -1.99
C GLN A 168 27.70 12.66 -1.47
N THR A 169 27.32 12.81 -0.21
CA THR A 169 27.45 14.07 0.53
C THR A 169 28.90 14.37 0.89
N VAL A 170 29.33 15.61 0.71
CA VAL A 170 30.63 16.13 1.13
C VAL A 170 30.58 16.37 2.63
N THR A 171 30.90 15.34 3.42
CA THR A 171 31.11 15.46 4.86
C THR A 171 32.58 15.26 5.20
N THR A 172 33.06 15.85 6.30
CA THR A 172 34.45 15.69 6.79
C THR A 172 34.80 14.23 7.15
N ASN A 173 33.79 13.38 7.33
CA ASN A 173 33.92 11.96 7.65
C ASN A 173 33.53 11.11 6.43
N ASN A 174 34.47 10.28 5.95
CA ASN A 174 34.34 9.46 4.74
C ASN A 174 33.56 8.15 5.01
N LEU A 175 32.23 8.13 4.83
CA LEU A 175 31.50 6.86 4.61
C LEU A 175 32.04 6.10 3.38
N THR A 176 32.59 6.86 2.44
CA THR A 176 33.27 6.46 1.21
C THR A 176 34.28 5.33 1.42
N GLY A 177 35.11 5.40 2.47
CA GLY A 177 36.18 4.42 2.68
C GLY A 177 35.65 3.03 3.03
N HIS A 178 34.64 2.97 3.90
CA HIS A 178 34.02 1.71 4.31
C HIS A 178 33.15 1.10 3.20
N LEU A 179 32.37 1.92 2.48
CA LEU A 179 31.56 1.43 1.36
C LEU A 179 32.43 0.97 0.19
N LEU A 180 33.46 1.74 -0.19
CA LEU A 180 34.40 1.36 -1.25
C LEU A 180 35.22 0.13 -0.87
N ALA A 181 35.61 -0.03 0.40
CA ALA A 181 36.28 -1.24 0.89
C ALA A 181 35.36 -2.47 0.86
N GLN A 182 34.07 -2.30 1.19
CA GLN A 182 33.07 -3.37 1.05
C GLN A 182 32.80 -3.69 -0.43
N LEU A 183 32.68 -2.67 -1.30
CA LEU A 183 32.47 -2.80 -2.74
C LEU A 183 33.66 -3.45 -3.46
N SER A 184 34.89 -3.13 -3.07
CA SER A 184 36.10 -3.73 -3.66
C SER A 184 36.36 -5.15 -3.15
N ALA A 185 35.92 -5.48 -1.94
CA ALA A 185 35.95 -6.85 -1.40
C ALA A 185 34.83 -7.74 -1.98
N THR A 186 33.74 -7.15 -2.48
CA THR A 186 32.60 -7.86 -3.07
C THR A 186 32.45 -7.55 -4.56
N ASN A 187 33.29 -8.18 -5.38
CA ASN A 187 32.90 -8.50 -6.77
C ASN A 187 31.80 -9.59 -6.83
N SER A 188 31.37 -10.11 -5.67
CA SER A 188 30.31 -11.10 -5.60
C SER A 188 28.94 -10.42 -5.68
N PRO A 189 28.03 -10.88 -6.57
CA PRO A 189 26.63 -10.50 -6.53
C PRO A 189 26.06 -10.79 -5.13
N LEU A 190 25.01 -10.07 -4.74
CA LEU A 190 24.14 -10.45 -3.62
C LEU A 190 23.91 -11.95 -3.69
N THR A 191 24.54 -12.73 -2.81
CA THR A 191 24.44 -14.18 -2.86
C THR A 191 22.97 -14.53 -2.65
N ASP A 192 22.34 -15.02 -3.72
CA ASP A 192 20.95 -15.50 -3.84
C ASP A 192 19.79 -14.49 -3.79
N SER A 193 20.04 -13.17 -3.68
CA SER A 193 18.96 -12.16 -3.60
C SER A 193 18.98 -11.13 -4.73
N LEU A 194 17.80 -10.80 -5.26
CA LEU A 194 17.61 -9.77 -6.31
C LEU A 194 17.60 -8.35 -5.72
N PHE A 195 17.13 -8.23 -4.49
CA PHE A 195 17.09 -6.98 -3.75
C PHE A 195 17.22 -7.28 -2.26
N GLN A 196 17.98 -6.45 -1.56
CA GLN A 196 18.06 -6.46 -0.11
C GLN A 196 18.07 -5.03 0.42
N ALA A 197 17.34 -4.78 1.51
CA ALA A 197 17.41 -3.50 2.20
C ALA A 197 17.34 -3.68 3.71
N GLU A 198 17.99 -2.77 4.42
CA GLU A 198 17.87 -2.61 5.85
C GLU A 198 17.44 -1.18 6.16
N LEU A 199 16.37 -1.05 6.93
CA LEU A 199 15.89 0.22 7.46
C LEU A 199 16.02 0.16 8.97
N VAL A 200 16.51 1.24 9.59
CA VAL A 200 16.59 1.36 11.05
C VAL A 200 15.80 2.59 11.49
N PRO A 201 14.44 2.54 11.46
CA PRO A 201 13.61 3.71 11.71
C PRO A 201 13.84 4.34 13.07
N LYS A 202 14.25 3.57 14.09
CA LYS A 202 14.61 4.10 15.41
C LYS A 202 15.69 5.19 15.36
N ASN A 203 16.61 5.10 14.40
CA ASN A 203 17.69 6.06 14.22
C ASN A 203 17.28 7.26 13.34
N TRP A 204 16.12 7.22 12.69
CA TRP A 204 15.68 8.30 11.81
C TRP A 204 15.26 9.53 12.63
N PRO A 205 15.47 10.75 12.10
CA PRO A 205 14.85 11.96 12.65
C PRO A 205 13.34 11.78 12.79
N LEU A 206 12.74 12.27 13.89
CA LEU A 206 11.31 12.06 14.15
C LEU A 206 10.41 12.58 13.02
N ALA A 207 10.80 13.68 12.37
CA ALA A 207 10.10 14.25 11.22
C ALA A 207 10.06 13.31 9.99
N TRP A 208 10.97 12.33 9.93
CA TRP A 208 11.06 11.35 8.84
C TRP A 208 10.42 10.01 9.20
N ARG A 209 9.80 9.89 10.38
CA ARG A 209 9.20 8.65 10.88
C ARG A 209 7.68 8.74 10.77
N PRO A 210 7.09 8.62 9.57
CA PRO A 210 5.65 8.49 9.48
C PRO A 210 5.23 7.22 10.22
N TYR A 211 4.07 7.28 10.86
CA TYR A 211 3.42 6.08 11.34
C TYR A 211 3.11 5.15 10.14
N PRO A 212 3.36 3.82 10.20
CA PRO A 212 3.76 3.03 11.38
C PRO A 212 5.27 2.84 11.59
N LEU A 213 6.15 3.36 10.71
CA LEU A 213 7.61 3.19 10.83
C LEU A 213 8.16 3.72 12.17
N ALA A 214 7.47 4.66 12.81
CA ALA A 214 7.78 5.13 14.16
C ALA A 214 7.81 4.02 15.23
N LEU A 215 7.10 2.90 15.04
CA LEU A 215 7.04 1.79 16.00
C LEU A 215 8.10 0.72 15.78
N LEU A 216 8.89 0.83 14.71
CA LEU A 216 9.85 -0.19 14.30
C LEU A 216 11.26 0.20 14.74
N ASP A 217 11.98 -0.78 15.27
CA ASP A 217 13.39 -0.69 15.58
C ASP A 217 14.22 -0.88 14.31
N ARG A 218 13.96 -2.00 13.63
CA ARG A 218 14.69 -2.43 12.43
C ARG A 218 13.77 -3.18 11.48
N VAL A 219 13.97 -2.99 10.18
CA VAL A 219 13.28 -3.70 9.12
C VAL A 219 14.30 -4.22 8.13
N THR A 220 14.24 -5.51 7.82
CA THR A 220 15.05 -6.12 6.76
C THR A 220 14.11 -6.59 5.67
N ILE A 221 14.41 -6.21 4.44
CA ILE A 221 13.66 -6.58 3.24
C ILE A 221 14.59 -7.41 2.37
N SER A 222 14.09 -8.51 1.82
CA SER A 222 14.77 -9.25 0.77
C SER A 222 13.78 -9.69 -0.30
N MET A 223 14.26 -9.84 -1.52
CA MET A 223 13.47 -10.37 -2.63
C MET A 223 14.30 -11.39 -3.40
N VAL A 224 13.70 -12.55 -3.65
CA VAL A 224 14.32 -13.66 -4.39
C VAL A 224 13.38 -14.16 -5.47
N ALA A 225 13.93 -14.74 -6.55
CA ALA A 225 13.16 -15.48 -7.54
C ALA A 225 13.06 -16.95 -7.13
N ARG A 226 11.88 -17.56 -7.28
CA ARG A 226 11.72 -19.01 -7.16
C ARG A 226 10.47 -19.48 -7.88
N GLY A 227 10.64 -20.38 -8.85
CA GLY A 227 9.52 -21.07 -9.51
C GLY A 227 8.57 -20.13 -10.23
N ASP A 228 9.11 -19.19 -11.01
CA ASP A 228 8.37 -18.12 -11.74
C ASP A 228 7.68 -17.07 -10.85
N GLU A 229 8.04 -17.01 -9.58
CA GLU A 229 7.49 -16.04 -8.64
C GLU A 229 8.59 -15.22 -8.00
N LEU A 230 8.29 -13.94 -7.79
CA LEU A 230 9.04 -13.09 -6.87
C LEU A 230 8.54 -13.33 -5.44
N ARG A 231 9.48 -13.52 -4.54
CA ARG A 231 9.21 -13.83 -3.13
C ARG A 231 9.78 -12.78 -2.20
N PRO A 232 9.07 -11.67 -1.98
CA PRO A 232 9.52 -10.69 -1.00
C PRO A 232 9.34 -11.24 0.41
N ARG A 233 10.33 -10.96 1.25
CA ARG A 233 10.34 -11.26 2.67
C ARG A 233 10.69 -9.98 3.43
N ILE A 234 9.90 -9.67 4.44
CA ILE A 234 10.13 -8.53 5.33
C ILE A 234 10.18 -9.05 6.76
N VAL A 235 11.28 -8.79 7.46
CA VAL A 235 11.38 -9.03 8.90
C VAL A 235 11.41 -7.68 9.58
N ALA A 236 10.44 -7.41 10.44
CA ALA A 236 10.40 -6.17 11.20
C ALA A 236 10.45 -6.47 12.69
N LYS A 237 11.36 -5.77 13.38
CA LYS A 237 11.47 -5.74 14.83
C LYS A 237 10.79 -4.50 15.36
N THR A 238 9.89 -4.67 16.31
CA THR A 238 9.17 -3.58 16.97
C THR A 238 9.95 -3.07 18.18
N ILE A 239 9.73 -1.80 18.52
CA ILE A 239 10.33 -1.18 19.72
C ILE A 239 9.73 -1.80 20.99
N ASN A 240 8.42 -2.06 20.96
CA ASN A 240 7.67 -2.64 22.07
C ASN A 240 7.28 -4.09 21.78
N THR A 241 7.05 -4.86 22.83
CA THR A 241 6.49 -6.22 22.75
C THR A 241 5.10 -6.19 22.12
N LEU A 242 4.86 -7.12 21.20
CA LEU A 242 3.58 -7.37 20.56
C LEU A 242 2.68 -8.12 21.54
N HIS A 243 1.82 -7.39 22.25
CA HIS A 243 0.81 -7.94 23.17
C HIS A 243 -0.47 -8.38 22.45
N THR A 244 -0.35 -9.00 21.28
CA THR A 244 -1.51 -9.41 20.49
C THR A 244 -1.95 -10.82 20.90
N PRO A 245 -3.05 -11.00 21.65
CA PRO A 245 -3.55 -12.33 21.96
C PRO A 245 -4.01 -13.01 20.66
N LEU A 246 -3.36 -14.12 20.31
CA LEU A 246 -3.78 -14.96 19.20
C LEU A 246 -4.90 -15.88 19.68
N VAL A 247 -6.00 -15.90 18.96
CA VAL A 247 -7.18 -16.71 19.31
C VAL A 247 -7.50 -17.67 18.18
N SER A 248 -8.20 -18.76 18.48
CA SER A 248 -8.61 -19.73 17.46
C SER A 248 -9.46 -19.06 16.37
N TRP A 249 -9.16 -19.36 15.11
CA TRP A 249 -9.86 -18.81 13.96
C TRP A 249 -11.34 -19.23 13.91
N GLN A 250 -12.24 -18.27 13.80
CA GLN A 250 -13.69 -18.51 13.61
C GLN A 250 -14.07 -18.27 12.15
N ILE A 251 -13.61 -19.15 11.26
CA ILE A 251 -13.84 -19.06 9.82
C ILE A 251 -15.25 -19.57 9.49
N PRO A 252 -16.10 -18.78 8.80
CA PRO A 252 -17.44 -19.21 8.38
C PRO A 252 -17.38 -20.13 7.15
N THR A 253 -16.97 -21.37 7.35
CA THR A 253 -16.72 -22.37 6.30
C THR A 253 -17.93 -22.69 5.41
N ASN A 254 -19.16 -22.53 5.91
CA ASN A 254 -20.40 -22.74 5.17
C ASN A 254 -20.81 -21.51 4.36
N SER A 255 -20.34 -20.32 4.73
CA SER A 255 -20.62 -19.06 4.03
C SER A 255 -19.66 -18.80 2.87
N ILE A 256 -18.42 -19.29 2.99
CA ILE A 256 -17.37 -19.12 1.96
C ILE A 256 -17.53 -20.20 0.89
N ARG A 257 -17.96 -19.79 -0.32
CA ARG A 257 -18.31 -20.67 -1.45
C ARG A 257 -17.66 -20.23 -2.75
N GLU A 258 -17.35 -21.20 -3.60
CA GLU A 258 -16.87 -20.96 -4.96
C GLU A 258 -17.89 -20.15 -5.80
N PRO A 259 -17.43 -19.35 -6.80
CA PRO A 259 -16.06 -19.21 -7.30
C PRO A 259 -15.23 -18.20 -6.49
N LEU A 260 -14.29 -18.67 -5.65
CA LEU A 260 -13.41 -17.82 -4.85
C LEU A 260 -12.28 -17.26 -5.70
N ILE A 261 -12.01 -15.97 -5.56
CA ILE A 261 -10.88 -15.29 -6.19
C ILE A 261 -10.00 -14.55 -5.18
N GLY A 262 -10.41 -14.54 -3.92
CA GLY A 262 -9.59 -14.02 -2.83
C GLY A 262 -10.12 -14.45 -1.47
N PHE A 263 -9.19 -14.63 -0.53
CA PHE A 263 -9.46 -14.98 0.85
C PHE A 263 -8.40 -14.35 1.75
N THR A 264 -8.83 -13.54 2.69
CA THR A 264 -7.96 -12.79 3.60
C THR A 264 -8.44 -13.00 5.03
N VAL A 265 -7.53 -13.31 5.94
CA VAL A 265 -7.80 -13.33 7.37
C VAL A 265 -6.80 -12.46 8.11
N LEU A 266 -7.27 -11.80 9.15
CA LEU A 266 -6.49 -10.92 10.00
C LEU A 266 -6.90 -11.17 11.45
N GLN A 267 -5.92 -11.29 12.35
CA GLN A 267 -6.15 -11.30 13.78
C GLN A 267 -5.29 -10.27 14.51
N GLY A 268 -5.71 -9.91 15.71
CA GLY A 268 -5.07 -8.88 16.52
C GLY A 268 -5.63 -7.48 16.29
N LEU A 269 -6.86 -7.38 15.79
CA LEU A 269 -7.52 -6.10 15.54
C LEU A 269 -7.96 -5.38 16.82
N GLN A 270 -8.30 -6.11 17.87
CA GLN A 270 -8.92 -5.56 19.06
C GLN A 270 -8.14 -4.39 19.70
N PRO A 271 -6.81 -4.46 19.91
CA PRO A 271 -6.05 -3.31 20.42
C PRO A 271 -6.06 -2.11 19.46
N LEU A 272 -6.08 -2.35 18.15
CA LEU A 272 -6.14 -1.29 17.14
C LEU A 272 -7.47 -0.54 17.23
N LEU A 273 -8.57 -1.31 17.30
CA LEU A 273 -9.92 -0.78 17.38
C LEU A 273 -10.16 -0.03 18.70
N ALA A 274 -9.65 -0.56 19.82
CA ALA A 274 -9.80 0.07 21.14
C ALA A 274 -9.10 1.44 21.24
N ASN A 275 -8.02 1.64 20.48
CA ASN A 275 -7.29 2.90 20.43
C ASN A 275 -7.94 3.95 19.50
N SER A 276 -8.96 3.57 18.74
CA SER A 276 -9.66 4.48 17.83
C SER A 276 -10.81 5.18 18.55
N LYS A 277 -10.77 6.52 18.61
CA LYS A 277 -11.88 7.33 19.14
C LYS A 277 -13.22 7.02 18.47
N PHE A 278 -13.18 6.71 17.17
CA PHE A 278 -14.37 6.35 16.41
C PHE A 278 -14.97 5.04 16.91
N PHE A 279 -14.19 3.96 17.03
CA PHE A 279 -14.73 2.66 17.46
C PHE A 279 -15.13 2.67 18.94
N SER A 280 -14.38 3.39 19.79
CA SER A 280 -14.72 3.54 21.21
C SER A 280 -16.03 4.31 21.44
N SER A 281 -16.44 5.20 20.52
CA SER A 281 -17.72 5.91 20.63
C SER A 281 -18.93 5.08 20.21
N LEU A 282 -18.73 3.99 19.46
CA LEU A 282 -19.81 3.10 19.01
C LEU A 282 -20.38 2.24 20.15
N GLY A 283 -19.73 2.22 21.32
CA GLY A 283 -20.22 1.52 22.50
C GLY A 283 -20.40 0.02 22.31
N LEU A 284 -19.55 -0.59 21.47
CA LEU A 284 -19.46 -2.04 21.31
C LEU A 284 -18.94 -2.67 22.60
N THR A 285 -19.66 -3.64 23.16
CA THR A 285 -19.27 -4.36 24.39
C THR A 285 -18.01 -5.18 24.16
N ASN A 286 -17.89 -5.80 22.98
CA ASN A 286 -16.72 -6.56 22.53
C ASN A 286 -16.26 -6.02 21.17
N LEU A 287 -14.98 -5.65 21.07
CA LEU A 287 -14.36 -5.30 19.80
C LEU A 287 -13.81 -6.56 19.13
N PRO A 288 -13.99 -6.75 17.82
CA PRO A 288 -13.52 -7.95 17.14
C PRO A 288 -12.00 -8.03 17.17
N SER A 289 -11.49 -9.22 17.45
CA SER A 289 -10.07 -9.54 17.35
C SER A 289 -9.70 -10.07 15.96
N GLN A 290 -10.67 -10.60 15.22
CA GLN A 290 -10.52 -11.22 13.90
C GLN A 290 -11.36 -10.53 12.83
N MET A 291 -10.87 -10.57 11.60
CA MET A 291 -11.62 -10.27 10.37
C MET A 291 -11.36 -11.38 9.37
N ILE A 292 -12.42 -11.89 8.77
CA ILE A 292 -12.36 -12.89 7.70
C ILE A 292 -13.05 -12.29 6.48
N LEU A 293 -12.31 -12.10 5.39
CA LEU A 293 -12.75 -11.45 4.16
C LEU A 293 -12.62 -12.44 3.01
N TRP A 294 -13.63 -12.50 2.14
CA TRP A 294 -13.56 -13.28 0.92
C TRP A 294 -14.15 -12.55 -0.27
N HIS A 295 -13.72 -12.99 -1.44
CA HIS A 295 -14.03 -12.39 -2.72
C HIS A 295 -14.50 -13.46 -3.70
N GLN A 296 -15.56 -13.18 -4.44
CA GLN A 296 -16.12 -14.10 -5.43
C GLN A 296 -16.10 -13.49 -6.83
N ALA A 297 -15.93 -14.34 -7.85
CA ALA A 297 -15.91 -13.93 -9.26
C ALA A 297 -17.30 -13.55 -9.83
N LEU A 298 -18.33 -13.45 -9.00
CA LEU A 298 -19.71 -13.19 -9.43
C LEU A 298 -19.93 -11.73 -9.88
N SER A 299 -19.23 -10.80 -9.24
CA SER A 299 -19.28 -9.37 -9.53
C SER A 299 -18.00 -8.69 -9.02
N PRO A 300 -17.57 -7.57 -9.61
CA PRO A 300 -16.50 -6.75 -9.05
C PRO A 300 -16.69 -6.35 -7.59
N PHE A 301 -17.95 -6.32 -7.13
CA PHE A 301 -18.35 -5.90 -5.79
C PHE A 301 -18.81 -7.06 -4.89
N SER A 302 -18.62 -8.31 -5.33
CA SER A 302 -18.82 -9.51 -4.51
C SER A 302 -17.69 -9.65 -3.49
N VAL A 303 -17.77 -8.81 -2.47
CA VAL A 303 -16.81 -8.67 -1.38
C VAL A 303 -17.58 -8.72 -0.07
N THR A 304 -17.23 -9.68 0.78
CA THR A 304 -17.88 -9.89 2.07
C THR A 304 -16.83 -10.13 3.14
N ALA A 305 -17.00 -9.52 4.31
CA ALA A 305 -16.21 -9.78 5.49
C ALA A 305 -17.08 -10.12 6.69
N THR A 306 -16.56 -10.96 7.58
CA THR A 306 -17.13 -11.23 8.90
C THR A 306 -16.19 -10.82 10.01
N PHE A 307 -16.80 -10.33 11.09
CA PHE A 307 -16.14 -9.95 12.34
C PHE A 307 -16.75 -10.77 13.47
N PRO A 308 -16.08 -11.84 13.93
CA PRO A 308 -16.53 -12.61 15.08
C PRO A 308 -16.51 -11.74 16.35
N MET A 309 -17.69 -11.48 16.92
CA MET A 309 -17.79 -10.54 18.05
C MET A 309 -18.84 -10.88 19.12
N GLY A 310 -19.56 -12.00 19.01
CA GLY A 310 -20.50 -12.48 20.03
C GLY A 310 -21.72 -11.56 20.23
N GLU A 311 -22.89 -12.13 20.52
CA GLU A 311 -24.13 -11.37 20.82
C GLU A 311 -24.50 -10.27 19.80
N VAL A 312 -24.15 -10.47 18.52
CA VAL A 312 -24.33 -9.46 17.45
C VAL A 312 -25.80 -9.08 17.29
N GLU A 313 -26.70 -10.06 17.21
CA GLU A 313 -28.14 -9.81 17.06
C GLU A 313 -28.70 -8.98 18.21
N ARG A 314 -28.33 -9.31 19.46
CA ARG A 314 -28.78 -8.58 20.66
C ARG A 314 -28.25 -7.15 20.72
N SER A 315 -27.11 -6.90 20.09
CA SER A 315 -26.38 -5.63 20.19
C SER A 315 -26.59 -4.72 18.98
N MET A 316 -27.20 -5.21 17.90
CA MET A 316 -27.24 -4.52 16.61
C MET A 316 -28.06 -3.23 16.65
N ASP A 317 -29.22 -3.22 17.30
CA ASP A 317 -30.06 -2.01 17.41
C ASP A 317 -29.31 -0.86 18.12
N ASN A 318 -28.67 -1.17 19.25
CA ASN A 318 -27.85 -0.21 19.99
C ASN A 318 -26.64 0.25 19.17
N PHE A 319 -25.96 -0.69 18.51
CA PHE A 319 -24.81 -0.37 17.66
C PHE A 319 -25.18 0.56 16.52
N VAL A 320 -26.23 0.24 15.75
CA VAL A 320 -26.70 1.06 14.62
C VAL A 320 -27.17 2.44 15.07
N SER A 321 -27.84 2.54 16.23
CA SER A 321 -28.29 3.82 16.79
C SER A 321 -27.14 4.81 17.04
N LYS A 322 -25.93 4.31 17.33
CA LYS A 322 -24.71 5.10 17.53
C LYS A 322 -23.88 5.26 16.25
N LEU A 323 -23.86 4.22 15.41
CA LEU A 323 -23.15 4.22 14.14
C LEU A 323 -23.70 5.26 13.17
N LEU A 324 -25.02 5.36 13.01
CA LEU A 324 -25.63 6.25 12.01
C LEU A 324 -25.31 7.74 12.24
N PRO A 325 -25.45 8.30 13.46
CA PRO A 325 -24.99 9.66 13.75
C PRO A 325 -23.49 9.84 13.50
N ALA A 326 -22.66 8.88 13.93
CA ALA A 326 -21.21 8.96 13.75
C ALA A 326 -20.82 8.96 12.26
N LEU A 327 -21.47 8.14 11.43
CA LEU A 327 -21.26 8.14 9.98
C LEU A 327 -21.67 9.47 9.35
N LYS A 328 -22.81 10.05 9.75
CA LYS A 328 -23.25 11.35 9.24
C LYS A 328 -22.28 12.48 9.56
N GLU A 329 -21.60 12.43 10.70
CA GLU A 329 -20.58 13.41 11.07
C GLU A 329 -19.29 13.26 10.23
N GLN A 330 -18.95 12.03 9.85
CA GLN A 330 -17.73 11.74 9.08
C GLN A 330 -17.91 11.89 7.56
N LEU A 331 -19.13 11.76 7.05
CA LEU A 331 -19.43 11.82 5.62
C LEU A 331 -19.70 13.26 5.17
N PRO A 332 -19.18 13.68 4.00
CA PRO A 332 -19.57 14.95 3.39
C PRO A 332 -21.09 15.07 3.24
N PRO A 333 -21.70 16.26 3.42
CA PRO A 333 -23.13 16.46 3.21
C PRO A 333 -23.61 16.10 1.79
N THR A 334 -22.71 16.09 0.82
CA THR A 334 -22.95 15.74 -0.58
C THR A 334 -22.80 14.25 -0.87
N THR A 335 -22.54 13.41 0.14
CA THR A 335 -22.37 11.97 -0.08
C THR A 335 -23.69 11.36 -0.56
N PRO A 336 -23.70 10.63 -1.69
CA PRO A 336 -24.93 10.05 -2.22
C PRO A 336 -25.48 8.92 -1.34
N GLY A 337 -26.76 8.61 -1.55
CA GLY A 337 -27.45 7.49 -0.92
C GLY A 337 -28.06 7.81 0.45
N ARG A 338 -28.65 6.78 1.06
CA ARG A 338 -29.33 6.83 2.36
C ARG A 338 -29.12 5.53 3.13
N PHE A 339 -29.07 5.63 4.44
CA PHE A 339 -29.02 4.47 5.33
C PHE A 339 -30.44 3.97 5.63
N GLU A 340 -30.66 2.67 5.46
CA GLU A 340 -31.93 1.99 5.71
C GLU A 340 -31.70 0.84 6.71
N TYR A 341 -32.30 0.94 7.89
CA TYR A 341 -32.19 -0.10 8.92
C TYR A 341 -33.51 -0.86 9.06
N ASN A 342 -33.46 -2.18 8.90
CA ASN A 342 -34.59 -3.08 9.13
C ASN A 342 -34.44 -3.75 10.50
N THR A 343 -35.30 -3.37 11.43
CA THR A 343 -35.32 -3.89 12.82
C THR A 343 -35.78 -5.33 12.92
N ASN A 344 -36.52 -5.86 11.95
CA ASN A 344 -36.99 -7.26 11.97
C ASN A 344 -35.89 -8.24 11.56
N THR A 345 -34.95 -7.79 10.71
CA THR A 345 -33.83 -8.61 10.22
C THR A 345 -32.47 -8.12 10.73
N HIS A 346 -32.45 -7.11 11.60
CA HIS A 346 -31.26 -6.41 12.09
C HIS A 346 -30.26 -6.03 10.99
N ARG A 347 -30.77 -5.62 9.82
CA ARG A 347 -29.96 -5.34 8.62
C ARG A 347 -29.89 -3.86 8.35
N LEU A 348 -28.67 -3.33 8.23
CA LEU A 348 -28.40 -1.97 7.78
C LEU A 348 -27.93 -2.02 6.32
N ASN A 349 -28.59 -1.28 5.45
CA ASN A 349 -28.18 -1.09 4.06
C ASN A 349 -27.84 0.40 3.80
N TRP A 350 -26.91 0.64 2.90
CA TRP A 350 -26.66 1.96 2.31
C TRP A 350 -27.15 1.95 0.87
N SER A 351 -28.40 2.39 0.69
CA SER A 351 -29.12 2.37 -0.58
C SER A 351 -28.91 3.67 -1.36
N GLY A 352 -29.03 3.62 -2.69
CA GLY A 352 -28.92 4.81 -3.55
C GLY A 352 -27.49 5.25 -3.87
N LEU A 353 -26.49 4.42 -3.57
CA LEU A 353 -25.15 4.56 -4.14
C LEU A 353 -25.12 4.04 -5.60
N PRO A 354 -24.20 4.55 -6.44
CA PRO A 354 -23.97 3.96 -7.75
C PRO A 354 -23.47 2.52 -7.60
N ILE A 355 -24.14 1.56 -8.27
CA ILE A 355 -23.70 0.17 -8.48
C ILE A 355 -23.71 -0.73 -7.23
N VAL A 356 -23.31 -0.23 -6.07
CA VAL A 356 -23.17 -1.00 -4.83
C VAL A 356 -24.31 -0.75 -3.85
N ILE A 357 -24.55 -1.72 -2.98
CA ILE A 357 -25.46 -1.60 -1.83
C ILE A 357 -24.70 -2.13 -0.62
N PRO A 358 -23.81 -1.32 -0.01
CA PRO A 358 -23.11 -1.71 1.19
C PRO A 358 -24.09 -2.11 2.27
N PHE A 359 -23.82 -3.21 2.94
CA PHE A 359 -24.70 -3.73 3.97
C PHE A 359 -23.92 -4.18 5.19
N MET A 360 -24.67 -4.31 6.29
CA MET A 360 -24.22 -4.88 7.54
C MET A 360 -25.36 -5.66 8.16
N ALA A 361 -25.10 -6.89 8.59
CA ALA A 361 -26.09 -7.79 9.17
C ALA A 361 -25.43 -8.80 10.12
N PRO A 362 -26.20 -9.41 11.05
CA PRO A 362 -25.74 -10.61 11.74
C PRO A 362 -25.54 -11.78 10.77
N ALA A 363 -24.42 -12.50 10.92
CA ALA A 363 -24.16 -13.79 10.27
C ALA A 363 -24.35 -14.94 11.28
N GLY A 364 -25.23 -15.87 10.94
CA GLY A 364 -25.65 -16.96 11.83
C GLY A 364 -24.61 -18.06 12.07
N GLU A 365 -23.65 -18.26 11.17
CA GLU A 365 -22.71 -19.40 11.27
C GLU A 365 -21.71 -19.27 12.45
N THR A 366 -21.22 -18.05 12.70
CA THR A 366 -20.13 -17.79 13.65
C THR A 366 -20.47 -16.67 14.64
N ASN A 367 -21.76 -16.39 14.88
CA ASN A 367 -22.22 -15.26 15.71
C ASN A 367 -21.44 -13.96 15.39
N SER A 368 -21.31 -13.68 14.10
CA SER A 368 -20.41 -12.65 13.57
C SER A 368 -21.20 -11.50 12.97
N LEU A 369 -20.57 -10.33 12.91
CA LEU A 369 -21.08 -9.22 12.11
C LEU A 369 -20.59 -9.40 10.69
N GLU A 370 -21.51 -9.55 9.74
CA GLU A 370 -21.23 -9.58 8.32
C GLU A 370 -21.35 -8.17 7.74
N VAL A 371 -20.40 -7.82 6.87
CA VAL A 371 -20.45 -6.61 6.05
C VAL A 371 -20.07 -6.96 4.61
N GLY A 372 -20.64 -6.24 3.66
CA GLY A 372 -20.27 -6.41 2.25
C GLY A 372 -20.67 -5.24 1.40
N LEU A 373 -20.23 -5.23 0.15
CA LEU A 373 -20.55 -4.16 -0.82
C LEU A 373 -21.79 -4.49 -1.68
N PHE A 374 -22.17 -5.75 -1.72
CA PHE A 374 -23.31 -6.20 -2.49
C PHE A 374 -23.99 -7.38 -1.78
N PRO A 375 -25.27 -7.26 -1.40
CA PRO A 375 -25.99 -8.34 -0.75
C PRO A 375 -26.22 -9.45 -1.78
N LEU A 376 -25.40 -10.49 -1.73
CA LEU A 376 -25.63 -11.68 -2.55
C LEU A 376 -26.68 -12.54 -1.85
N GLU A 377 -27.66 -13.03 -2.60
CA GLU A 377 -28.48 -14.15 -2.15
C GLU A 377 -27.56 -15.38 -1.96
N LEU A 378 -27.91 -16.26 -1.01
CA LEU A 378 -27.08 -17.39 -0.55
C LEU A 378 -26.30 -18.03 -1.73
N PRO A 379 -24.96 -17.99 -1.73
CA PRO A 379 -24.19 -18.47 -2.86
C PRO A 379 -24.46 -19.96 -3.10
N THR A 380 -24.91 -20.32 -4.31
CA THR A 380 -25.22 -21.70 -4.73
C THR A 380 -23.98 -22.50 -5.17
N GLY A 381 -22.81 -22.18 -4.60
CA GLY A 381 -21.52 -22.75 -4.98
C GLY A 381 -21.07 -23.96 -4.15
N LYS A 382 -20.05 -24.66 -4.65
CA LYS A 382 -19.34 -25.66 -3.85
C LYS A 382 -18.69 -24.98 -2.63
N PRO A 383 -18.55 -25.69 -1.49
CA PRO A 383 -17.71 -25.23 -0.39
C PRO A 383 -16.31 -24.88 -0.87
N ALA A 384 -15.66 -23.89 -0.24
CA ALA A 384 -14.26 -23.62 -0.51
C ALA A 384 -13.38 -24.85 -0.20
N PRO A 385 -12.25 -25.04 -0.92
CA PRO A 385 -11.32 -26.13 -0.67
C PRO A 385 -10.83 -26.15 0.77
N ALA A 386 -10.82 -27.33 1.41
CA ALA A 386 -10.40 -27.47 2.80
C ALA A 386 -8.92 -27.09 3.00
N GLU A 387 -8.10 -27.28 1.96
CA GLU A 387 -6.68 -26.93 1.93
C GLU A 387 -6.46 -25.43 2.12
N LEU A 388 -7.39 -24.59 1.64
CA LEU A 388 -7.33 -23.13 1.83
C LEU A 388 -7.41 -22.78 3.33
N PHE A 389 -8.33 -23.40 4.06
CA PHE A 389 -8.47 -23.19 5.49
C PHE A 389 -7.31 -23.80 6.27
N ALA A 390 -6.79 -24.95 5.82
CA ALA A 390 -5.62 -25.58 6.42
C ALA A 390 -4.39 -24.65 6.40
N GLN A 391 -4.21 -23.80 5.38
CA GLN A 391 -3.12 -22.81 5.36
C GLN A 391 -3.17 -21.81 6.53
N VAL A 392 -4.37 -21.55 7.05
CA VAL A 392 -4.62 -20.63 8.17
C VAL A 392 -4.57 -21.37 9.50
N THR A 393 -5.28 -22.49 9.60
CA THR A 393 -5.44 -23.22 10.87
C THR A 393 -4.20 -24.03 11.27
N SER A 394 -3.30 -24.34 10.33
CA SER A 394 -2.05 -25.04 10.65
C SER A 394 -1.01 -24.18 11.38
N SER A 395 -1.19 -22.85 11.41
CA SER A 395 -0.20 -21.91 11.92
C SER A 395 -0.69 -21.27 13.23
N THR A 396 0.05 -21.45 14.32
CA THR A 396 -0.33 -20.92 15.65
C THR A 396 0.07 -19.47 15.87
N ASN A 397 0.96 -18.92 15.02
CA ASN A 397 1.52 -17.59 15.15
C ASN A 397 1.14 -16.64 13.99
N LEU A 398 0.08 -16.96 13.25
CA LEU A 398 -0.33 -16.24 12.05
C LEU A 398 -1.10 -14.96 12.39
N LEU A 399 -0.61 -13.78 12.06
CA LEU A 399 -1.35 -12.53 12.25
C LEU A 399 -2.22 -12.18 11.04
N TYR A 400 -1.72 -12.47 9.84
CA TYR A 400 -2.40 -12.17 8.57
C TYR A 400 -2.10 -13.25 7.55
N TYR A 401 -3.12 -13.63 6.79
CA TYR A 401 -2.98 -14.45 5.60
C TYR A 401 -3.86 -13.86 4.51
N ASP A 402 -3.33 -13.88 3.30
CA ASP A 402 -4.04 -13.42 2.11
C ASP A 402 -3.68 -14.32 0.94
N TRP A 403 -4.69 -14.78 0.24
CA TRP A 403 -4.57 -15.48 -1.02
C TRP A 403 -5.48 -14.82 -2.02
N GLU A 404 -4.98 -14.63 -3.23
CA GLU A 404 -5.77 -14.16 -4.35
C GLU A 404 -5.34 -14.79 -5.67
N ILE A 405 -6.29 -14.86 -6.60
CA ILE A 405 -6.00 -14.96 -8.02
C ILE A 405 -5.84 -13.52 -8.53
N THR A 406 -4.60 -13.07 -8.69
CA THR A 406 -4.29 -11.66 -8.97
C THR A 406 -4.93 -11.17 -10.28
N GLN A 407 -5.00 -12.03 -11.32
CA GLN A 407 -5.74 -11.73 -12.56
C GLN A 407 -7.20 -11.35 -12.28
N GLU A 408 -7.94 -12.19 -11.55
CA GLU A 408 -9.36 -11.99 -11.28
C GLU A 408 -9.58 -10.81 -10.31
N ARG A 409 -8.68 -10.66 -9.34
CA ARG A 409 -8.73 -9.54 -8.39
C ARG A 409 -8.43 -8.20 -9.03
N LEU A 410 -7.65 -8.13 -10.11
CA LEU A 410 -7.55 -6.90 -10.91
C LEU A 410 -8.92 -6.52 -11.52
N GLY A 411 -9.70 -7.51 -11.96
CA GLY A 411 -11.06 -7.33 -12.43
C GLY A 411 -12.03 -6.77 -11.37
N GLN A 412 -11.75 -6.99 -10.08
CA GLN A 412 -12.51 -6.38 -8.98
C GLN A 412 -11.94 -5.01 -8.57
N TRP A 413 -10.62 -4.91 -8.40
CA TRP A 413 -9.97 -3.73 -7.87
C TRP A 413 -10.08 -2.51 -8.77
N ARG A 414 -10.05 -2.71 -10.08
CA ARG A 414 -10.18 -1.61 -11.05
C ARG A 414 -11.55 -0.93 -10.95
N PRO A 415 -12.70 -1.63 -11.05
CA PRO A 415 -14.01 -1.02 -10.80
C PRO A 415 -14.18 -0.42 -9.41
N ILE A 416 -13.67 -1.08 -8.36
CA ILE A 416 -13.72 -0.54 -6.99
C ILE A 416 -12.97 0.80 -6.90
N SER A 417 -11.81 0.91 -7.55
CA SER A 417 -11.04 2.16 -7.58
C SER A 417 -11.76 3.28 -8.34
N GLN A 418 -12.47 2.97 -9.42
CA GLN A 418 -13.26 3.94 -10.18
C GLN A 418 -14.49 4.40 -9.38
N LEU A 419 -15.18 3.47 -8.72
CA LEU A 419 -16.27 3.80 -7.80
C LEU A 419 -15.79 4.73 -6.67
N TYR A 420 -14.60 4.45 -6.11
CA TYR A 420 -14.00 5.36 -5.12
C TYR A 420 -13.77 6.76 -5.69
N ALA A 421 -13.25 6.87 -6.92
CA ALA A 421 -13.06 8.15 -7.59
C ALA A 421 -14.41 8.89 -7.76
N MET A 422 -15.47 8.19 -8.20
CA MET A 422 -16.83 8.75 -8.30
C MET A 422 -17.33 9.29 -6.96
N LEU A 423 -17.22 8.50 -5.89
CA LEU A 423 -17.67 8.88 -4.55
C LEU A 423 -16.83 10.01 -3.94
N SER A 424 -15.58 10.14 -4.38
CA SER A 424 -14.65 11.19 -3.95
C SER A 424 -14.68 12.44 -4.83
N ASN A 425 -15.65 12.53 -5.75
CA ASN A 425 -15.77 13.64 -6.68
C ASN A 425 -14.49 13.88 -7.51
N GLN A 426 -13.84 12.79 -7.91
CA GLN A 426 -12.69 12.75 -8.82
C GLN A 426 -13.16 12.33 -10.22
N GLY A 427 -12.41 12.73 -11.24
CA GLY A 427 -12.59 12.22 -12.59
C GLY A 427 -12.23 10.73 -12.67
N LEU A 428 -12.70 10.09 -13.72
CA LEU A 428 -12.42 8.68 -14.01
C LEU A 428 -11.27 8.59 -14.99
N HIS A 429 -10.54 7.48 -14.95
CA HIS A 429 -9.60 7.20 -16.04
C HIS A 429 -10.35 6.75 -17.28
N GLU A 430 -9.95 7.32 -18.41
CA GLU A 430 -10.38 6.87 -19.72
C GLU A 430 -9.77 5.50 -20.02
N GLY A 431 -10.44 4.70 -20.87
CA GLY A 431 -9.98 3.35 -21.20
C GLY A 431 -8.64 3.28 -21.94
N ASN A 432 -8.16 4.40 -22.47
CA ASN A 432 -6.87 4.56 -23.16
C ASN A 432 -5.76 5.14 -22.25
N ALA A 433 -6.02 5.37 -20.96
CA ALA A 433 -5.01 5.81 -20.01
C ALA A 433 -3.84 4.79 -19.97
N VAL A 434 -2.61 5.27 -19.83
CA VAL A 434 -1.39 4.42 -19.86
C VAL A 434 -1.48 3.34 -18.80
N SER A 435 -1.92 3.73 -17.59
CA SER A 435 -2.12 2.82 -16.48
C SER A 435 -3.19 1.75 -16.74
N GLU A 436 -4.28 2.09 -17.43
CA GLU A 436 -5.35 1.14 -17.75
C GLU A 436 -4.94 0.16 -18.86
N LEU A 437 -4.25 0.66 -19.89
CA LEU A 437 -3.70 -0.19 -20.96
C LEU A 437 -2.68 -1.18 -20.42
N TRP A 438 -1.78 -0.73 -19.53
CA TRP A 438 -0.82 -1.61 -18.87
C TRP A 438 -1.50 -2.66 -18.00
N LEU A 439 -2.43 -2.28 -17.12
CA LEU A 439 -3.17 -3.22 -16.29
C LEU A 439 -3.93 -4.27 -17.12
N ASN A 440 -4.57 -3.85 -18.23
CA ASN A 440 -5.22 -4.77 -19.17
C ASN A 440 -4.23 -5.78 -19.79
N ALA A 441 -3.05 -5.30 -20.19
CA ALA A 441 -2.05 -6.12 -20.87
C ALA A 441 -1.38 -7.16 -19.95
N ILE A 442 -1.16 -6.81 -18.68
CA ILE A 442 -0.54 -7.73 -17.71
C ILE A 442 -1.54 -8.70 -17.09
N GLN A 443 -2.82 -8.31 -16.97
CA GLN A 443 -3.86 -9.09 -16.29
C GLN A 443 -3.87 -10.59 -16.67
N PRO A 444 -3.88 -11.01 -17.95
CA PRO A 444 -3.95 -12.43 -18.33
C PRO A 444 -2.67 -13.22 -18.06
N LYS A 445 -1.60 -12.56 -17.60
CA LYS A 445 -0.31 -13.18 -17.27
C LYS A 445 -0.14 -13.43 -15.77
N LEU A 446 -1.11 -13.02 -14.95
CA LEU A 446 -0.98 -13.04 -13.49
C LEU A 446 -1.69 -14.26 -12.90
N GLY A 447 -0.97 -15.01 -12.08
CA GLY A 447 -1.48 -16.18 -11.37
C GLY A 447 -1.90 -15.89 -9.93
N ASN A 448 -1.68 -16.88 -9.07
CA ASN A 448 -1.94 -16.79 -7.64
C ASN A 448 -0.91 -15.90 -6.94
N SER A 449 -1.37 -15.13 -5.96
CA SER A 449 -0.51 -14.49 -4.96
C SER A 449 -0.90 -14.97 -3.58
N GLY A 450 0.08 -15.31 -2.76
CA GLY A 450 -0.11 -15.73 -1.37
C GLY A 450 0.81 -14.96 -0.44
N SER A 451 0.24 -14.31 0.57
CA SER A 451 0.94 -13.51 1.57
C SER A 451 0.68 -14.03 2.98
N LYS A 452 1.71 -14.05 3.83
CA LYS A 452 1.62 -14.44 5.24
C LYS A 452 2.37 -13.45 6.11
N LEU A 453 1.78 -13.05 7.23
CA LEU A 453 2.44 -12.33 8.32
C LEU A 453 2.38 -13.19 9.57
N THR A 454 3.52 -13.52 10.14
CA THR A 454 3.63 -14.35 11.34
C THR A 454 4.38 -13.61 12.44
N GLN A 455 3.96 -13.77 13.68
CA GLN A 455 4.71 -13.34 14.86
C GLN A 455 5.80 -14.38 15.17
N THR A 456 7.05 -14.09 14.82
CA THR A 456 8.18 -15.01 15.01
C THR A 456 8.86 -14.84 16.36
N GLY A 457 8.62 -13.72 17.05
CA GLY A 457 9.09 -13.46 18.40
C GLY A 457 8.17 -12.48 19.15
N THR A 458 8.52 -12.16 20.39
CA THR A 458 7.73 -11.21 21.21
C THR A 458 7.73 -9.79 20.64
N ASN A 459 8.75 -9.41 19.89
CA ASN A 459 8.87 -8.11 19.23
C ASN A 459 9.27 -8.25 17.75
N GLU A 460 8.97 -9.39 17.13
CA GLU A 460 9.38 -9.68 15.76
C GLU A 460 8.23 -10.26 14.95
N ILE A 461 8.08 -9.71 13.75
CA ILE A 461 7.11 -10.11 12.75
C ILE A 461 7.82 -10.40 11.44
N THR A 462 7.37 -11.45 10.77
CA THR A 462 7.89 -11.84 9.47
C THR A 462 6.74 -11.88 8.47
N PHE A 463 6.86 -11.06 7.44
CA PHE A 463 6.03 -11.09 6.26
C PHE A 463 6.74 -11.87 5.16
N THR A 464 5.99 -12.71 4.45
CA THR A 464 6.45 -13.44 3.26
C THR A 464 5.35 -13.42 2.22
N ARG A 465 5.73 -13.40 0.94
CA ARG A 465 4.81 -13.54 -0.18
C ARG A 465 5.40 -14.41 -1.28
N SER A 466 4.52 -15.04 -2.04
CA SER A 466 4.74 -15.57 -3.38
C SER A 466 3.80 -14.85 -4.34
N ALA A 467 4.32 -14.24 -5.40
CA ALA A 467 3.51 -13.61 -6.43
C ALA A 467 4.30 -13.48 -7.75
N PRO A 468 3.64 -13.53 -8.93
CA PRO A 468 4.33 -13.41 -10.23
C PRO A 468 5.15 -12.13 -10.37
N LEU A 469 4.61 -11.00 -9.89
CA LEU A 469 5.29 -9.69 -9.89
C LEU A 469 5.72 -9.22 -8.49
N GLY A 470 5.61 -10.08 -7.47
CA GLY A 470 5.83 -9.70 -6.06
C GLY A 470 4.73 -8.81 -5.46
N LEU A 471 3.72 -8.44 -6.25
CA LEU A 471 2.63 -7.53 -5.91
C LEU A 471 1.25 -8.20 -6.04
N THR A 472 0.32 -7.81 -5.19
CA THR A 472 -1.11 -8.16 -5.30
C THR A 472 -1.85 -7.23 -6.27
N ALA A 473 -3.08 -7.58 -6.62
CA ALA A 473 -3.93 -6.78 -7.50
C ALA A 473 -4.22 -5.37 -6.92
N LEU A 474 -4.42 -5.27 -5.60
CA LEU A 474 -4.59 -3.99 -4.92
C LEU A 474 -3.34 -3.11 -5.07
N GLU A 475 -2.16 -3.70 -4.89
CA GLU A 475 -0.88 -3.00 -4.99
C GLU A 475 -0.60 -2.57 -6.43
N LEU A 476 -0.92 -3.41 -7.43
CA LEU A 476 -0.80 -3.08 -8.85
C LEU A 476 -1.73 -1.93 -9.25
N VAL A 477 -2.99 -1.95 -8.81
CA VAL A 477 -3.91 -0.82 -9.06
C VAL A 477 -3.42 0.44 -8.35
N THR A 478 -2.95 0.33 -7.11
CA THR A 478 -2.41 1.48 -6.36
C THR A 478 -1.18 2.07 -7.06
N LEU A 479 -0.26 1.23 -7.54
CA LEU A 479 0.89 1.65 -8.33
C LEU A 479 0.45 2.37 -9.60
N ALA A 480 -0.51 1.81 -10.34
CA ALA A 480 -1.07 2.42 -11.54
C ALA A 480 -1.69 3.80 -11.26
N ARG A 481 -2.39 3.96 -10.11
CA ARG A 481 -2.93 5.26 -9.67
C ARG A 481 -1.87 6.24 -9.18
N TRP A 482 -0.72 5.77 -8.70
CA TRP A 482 0.39 6.66 -8.37
C TRP A 482 1.10 7.17 -9.63
N VAL A 483 1.30 6.29 -10.62
CA VAL A 483 1.90 6.63 -11.93
C VAL A 483 1.04 7.62 -12.68
N GLU A 484 -0.27 7.38 -12.71
CA GLU A 484 -1.25 8.22 -13.37
C GLU A 484 -2.41 8.47 -12.40
N PRO A 485 -2.39 9.55 -11.60
CA PRO A 485 -3.47 9.88 -10.67
C PRO A 485 -4.80 10.14 -11.37
N PHE A 486 -5.91 10.03 -10.63
CA PHE A 486 -7.22 10.40 -11.17
C PHE A 486 -7.24 11.90 -11.54
N PRO A 487 -7.77 12.26 -12.73
CA PRO A 487 -7.90 13.65 -13.09
C PRO A 487 -8.90 14.36 -12.17
N PRO A 488 -8.78 15.67 -11.94
CA PRO A 488 -9.85 16.43 -11.33
C PRO A 488 -11.10 16.36 -12.21
N LEU A 489 -12.29 16.44 -11.62
CA LEU A 489 -13.51 16.54 -12.43
C LEU A 489 -13.42 17.77 -13.34
N PRO A 490 -13.83 17.67 -14.62
CA PRO A 490 -13.95 18.83 -15.48
C PRO A 490 -14.83 19.86 -14.78
N ALA A 491 -14.33 21.09 -14.64
CA ALA A 491 -15.18 22.20 -14.21
C ALA A 491 -16.29 22.34 -15.25
N ILE A 492 -17.52 21.96 -14.87
CA ILE A 492 -18.69 22.26 -15.69
C ILE A 492 -18.83 23.78 -15.66
N LYS A 493 -18.24 24.46 -16.65
CA LYS A 493 -18.60 25.83 -16.97
C LYS A 493 -20.01 25.77 -17.52
N THR A 494 -21.00 25.77 -16.63
CA THR A 494 -22.37 26.09 -17.02
C THR A 494 -22.32 27.50 -17.58
N LYS A 495 -22.17 27.65 -18.90
CA LYS A 495 -22.81 28.79 -19.56
C LYS A 495 -24.26 28.66 -19.13
N ARG A 496 -24.74 29.60 -18.30
CA ARG A 496 -26.18 29.74 -18.06
C ARG A 496 -26.80 29.74 -19.44
N THR A 497 -27.48 28.66 -19.79
CA THR A 497 -28.46 28.69 -20.87
C THR A 497 -29.38 29.86 -20.51
N PRO A 498 -29.56 30.88 -21.36
CA PRO A 498 -30.60 31.87 -21.11
C PRO A 498 -31.89 31.09 -20.88
N GLU A 499 -32.60 31.40 -19.80
CA GLU A 499 -33.86 30.77 -19.46
C GLU A 499 -34.72 30.68 -20.72
N LEU A 500 -35.02 29.46 -21.15
CA LEU A 500 -36.08 29.24 -22.12
C LEU A 500 -37.34 29.83 -21.48
N PRO A 501 -38.00 30.82 -22.12
CA PRO A 501 -39.22 31.39 -21.56
C PRO A 501 -40.24 30.26 -21.38
N LEU A 502 -40.72 30.12 -20.14
CA LEU A 502 -41.75 29.15 -19.80
C LEU A 502 -42.95 29.37 -20.75
N PRO A 503 -43.54 28.30 -21.34
CA PRO A 503 -44.75 28.44 -22.12
C PRO A 503 -45.83 29.10 -21.26
N LEU A 504 -46.41 30.19 -21.75
CA LEU A 504 -47.54 30.86 -21.09
C LEU A 504 -48.68 29.85 -20.97
N LEU A 505 -48.99 29.44 -19.74
CA LEU A 505 -50.20 28.68 -19.45
C LEU A 505 -51.43 29.53 -19.86
N PRO A 506 -52.40 28.96 -20.59
CA PRO A 506 -53.61 29.70 -20.95
C PRO A 506 -54.39 30.09 -19.67
N PRO A 507 -55.03 31.28 -19.65
CA PRO A 507 -55.73 31.77 -18.47
C PRO A 507 -56.88 30.82 -18.07
N SER A 508 -56.82 30.39 -16.81
CA SER A 508 -57.83 29.58 -16.14
C SER A 508 -59.20 30.25 -16.17
N VAL A 509 -60.20 29.56 -16.75
CA VAL A 509 -61.62 29.91 -16.66
C VAL A 509 -62.05 29.76 -15.21
N GLN A 510 -62.46 30.86 -14.57
CA GLN A 510 -63.03 30.79 -13.22
C GLN A 510 -64.47 30.26 -13.27
N PRO A 511 -64.87 29.36 -12.36
CA PRO A 511 -66.24 28.87 -12.31
C PRO A 511 -67.18 29.94 -11.71
N LYS A 512 -68.41 30.01 -12.26
CA LYS A 512 -69.57 30.69 -11.65
C LYS A 512 -70.32 29.74 -10.73
#